data_AF-A0A6P8P647-F1
#
_entry.id   AF-A0A6P8P647-F1
#
_cell.length_a   1.000
_cell.length_b   1.000
_cell.length_c   1.000
_cell.angle_alpha   90.00
_cell.angle_beta   90.00
_cell.angle_gamma   90.00
#
_symmetry.space_group_name_H-M   'P 1'
#
loop_
_entity.id
_entity.type
_entity.pdbx_description
1 polymer ?
#
loop_
_entity_poly.entity_id
_entity_poly.type
_entity_poly.pdbx_seq_one_letter_code
_entity_poly.pdbx_strand_id
1 'polypeptide(L)'
;MVLLHYLPVSYLMGWEEYLKNKWLMAYILMLAISIADWTVSLCFLCEEYIRIRRVLRPFFLLQNSSLMKKTLKCIKRTLPELASVMLLLTVHLCLFTMLGMLLFVRAKDTQVNKEWLGYFHNLPDSMTSLLVLLTTANNPDVMIPAYSKNRAYSLFFIIFTVIGSLFLMNLLTAIIYNQFRGYLLKSVQTSLLRRRLGIRAGFEVLCCHRCFAGDVYDQTNSVGAETVVKVLQEVKMDSYCKTSIIEKARSYSSGLISADEFQKLFDELDRDAVREHPPRPVYRAPFLQTLQLLCSHRYFNYLGNIVALANLISICVILVMDADKPGSERDDFFLGAINCFFIPYYLLEMVLKIFSLGLRGYLSYPGNVFDGLLTVILLVLQITTIALYRFPHPGWKPAMLGLLSLWEMVRLVNMFVVFRFLRIIPNMKIMALVAGTLVDLVKNLRAFAGILVVAYYTFAIIGIGLFKDAVIAPGNKSVPLNVSSENITGQCGTFEQLNYWPNNFDDFAAALVTLWDVMVVNNWQVFLEAFSRYTSPWSKLYFVAWWLVSSVIWINLFVALILENFIHKWDRSQRQNLCEAQIEYQMTVQQMFRDDLEEPKEEELLERLRHHPHLHLSQ
;
A
#
# COMPACT_ATOMS: atom_id res chain seq x y z
N MET A 1 -24.52 -15.22 5.50
CA MET A 1 -23.41 -14.75 6.37
C MET A 1 -23.53 -13.28 6.77
N VAL A 2 -23.91 -12.36 5.88
CA VAL A 2 -24.02 -10.92 6.19
C VAL A 2 -25.18 -10.55 7.13
N LEU A 3 -26.36 -11.16 6.95
CA LEU A 3 -27.53 -10.96 7.84
C LEU A 3 -27.26 -11.37 9.31
N LEU A 4 -26.34 -12.31 9.55
CA LEU A 4 -25.96 -12.76 10.90
C LEU A 4 -25.17 -11.70 11.68
N HIS A 5 -24.54 -10.74 10.99
CA HIS A 5 -23.80 -9.65 11.64
C HIS A 5 -24.68 -8.41 11.91
N TYR A 6 -25.88 -8.37 11.32
CA TYR A 6 -26.80 -7.23 11.35
C TYR A 6 -27.65 -7.21 12.62
N LEU A 7 -28.27 -8.34 12.96
CA LEU A 7 -29.14 -8.49 14.12
C LEU A 7 -28.44 -8.14 15.45
N PRO A 8 -27.18 -8.55 15.70
CA PRO A 8 -26.50 -8.22 16.94
C PRO A 8 -26.16 -6.73 17.06
N VAL A 9 -25.76 -6.08 15.96
CA VAL A 9 -25.36 -4.66 15.98
C VAL A 9 -26.56 -3.74 16.16
N SER A 10 -27.69 -4.07 15.51
CA SER A 10 -28.95 -3.33 15.71
C SER A 10 -29.49 -3.50 17.13
N TYR A 11 -29.31 -4.69 17.74
CA TYR A 11 -29.69 -4.96 19.12
C TYR A 11 -28.80 -4.20 20.14
N LEU A 12 -27.49 -4.10 19.87
CA LEU A 12 -26.52 -3.46 20.78
C LEU A 12 -26.57 -1.92 20.78
N MET A 13 -26.84 -1.28 19.64
CA MET A 13 -26.84 0.20 19.53
C MET A 13 -28.19 0.84 19.84
N GLY A 14 -29.29 0.08 19.89
CA GLY A 14 -30.63 0.64 19.95
C GLY A 14 -31.12 1.20 18.61
N TRP A 15 -32.42 1.15 18.38
CA TRP A 15 -33.04 1.43 17.07
C TRP A 15 -32.91 2.89 16.62
N GLU A 16 -33.00 3.85 17.55
CA GLU A 16 -32.90 5.28 17.23
C GLU A 16 -31.49 5.70 16.81
N GLU A 17 -30.47 5.16 17.50
CA GLU A 17 -29.07 5.47 17.22
C GLU A 17 -28.59 4.76 15.93
N TYR A 18 -29.17 3.60 15.67
CA TYR A 18 -29.01 2.87 14.43
C TYR A 18 -29.46 3.69 13.19
N LEU A 19 -30.67 4.28 13.25
CA LEU A 19 -31.20 5.12 12.15
C LEU A 19 -30.39 6.40 11.93
N LYS A 20 -29.80 6.96 12.99
CA LYS A 20 -28.92 8.15 12.88
C LYS A 20 -27.61 7.86 12.15
N ASN A 21 -27.14 6.60 12.13
CA ASN A 21 -25.87 6.25 11.51
C ASN A 21 -25.99 6.06 9.99
N LYS A 22 -25.62 7.11 9.24
CA LYS A 22 -25.64 7.14 7.76
C LYS A 22 -24.92 5.96 7.10
N TRP A 23 -23.85 5.44 7.72
CA TRP A 23 -23.10 4.30 7.18
C TRP A 23 -23.87 2.98 7.29
N LEU A 24 -24.66 2.81 8.35
CA LEU A 24 -25.50 1.61 8.53
C LEU A 24 -26.71 1.66 7.59
N MET A 25 -27.34 2.83 7.45
CA MET A 25 -28.42 3.03 6.48
C MET A 25 -27.98 2.79 5.03
N ALA A 26 -26.83 3.35 4.64
CA ALA A 26 -26.26 3.10 3.32
C ALA A 26 -25.94 1.61 3.11
N TYR A 27 -25.51 0.90 4.16
CA TYR A 27 -25.26 -0.54 4.09
C TYR A 27 -26.52 -1.36 3.84
N ILE A 28 -27.64 -1.05 4.51
CA ILE A 28 -28.92 -1.71 4.24
C ILE A 28 -29.35 -1.46 2.80
N LEU A 29 -29.30 -0.21 2.36
CA LEU A 29 -29.68 0.17 1.01
C LEU A 29 -28.85 -0.59 -0.05
N MET A 30 -27.53 -0.62 0.11
CA MET A 30 -26.65 -1.35 -0.80
C MET A 30 -26.91 -2.86 -0.79
N LEU A 31 -27.19 -3.43 0.39
CA LEU A 31 -27.54 -4.84 0.50
C LEU A 31 -28.86 -5.14 -0.21
N ALA A 32 -29.90 -4.31 -0.01
CA ALA A 32 -31.18 -4.45 -0.68
C ALA A 32 -31.06 -4.40 -2.21
N ILE A 33 -30.31 -3.42 -2.74
CA ILE A 33 -30.04 -3.32 -4.18
C ILE A 33 -29.28 -4.55 -4.69
N SER A 34 -28.28 -5.02 -3.95
CA SER A 34 -27.49 -6.20 -4.35
C SER A 34 -28.31 -7.50 -4.38
N ILE A 35 -29.28 -7.64 -3.46
CA ILE A 35 -30.20 -8.79 -3.42
C ILE A 35 -31.19 -8.70 -4.58
N ALA A 36 -31.74 -7.50 -4.84
CA ALA A 36 -32.64 -7.30 -5.98
C ALA A 36 -31.95 -7.63 -7.31
N ASP A 37 -30.75 -7.10 -7.58
CA ASP A 37 -29.97 -7.42 -8.78
C ASP A 37 -29.61 -8.92 -8.84
N TRP A 38 -29.35 -9.57 -7.71
CA TRP A 38 -29.12 -11.02 -7.67
C TRP A 38 -30.39 -11.81 -8.05
N THR A 39 -31.56 -11.40 -7.57
CA THR A 39 -32.83 -12.05 -7.94
C THR A 39 -33.16 -11.87 -9.42
N VAL A 40 -32.91 -10.67 -9.97
CA VAL A 40 -33.15 -10.37 -11.39
C VAL A 40 -32.20 -11.21 -12.27
N SER A 41 -30.90 -11.26 -11.95
CA SER A 41 -29.93 -12.16 -12.60
C SER A 41 -30.34 -13.64 -12.56
N LEU A 42 -30.95 -14.09 -11.46
CA LEU A 42 -31.41 -15.47 -11.30
C LEU A 42 -32.61 -15.76 -12.22
N CYS A 43 -33.54 -14.80 -12.32
CA CYS A 43 -34.69 -14.88 -13.22
C CYS A 43 -34.27 -14.92 -14.71
N PHE A 44 -33.21 -14.21 -15.10
CA PHE A 44 -32.69 -14.18 -16.47
C PHE A 44 -31.61 -15.24 -16.75
N LEU A 45 -31.47 -16.29 -15.92
CA LEU A 45 -30.51 -17.38 -16.14
C LEU A 45 -29.07 -16.89 -16.44
N CYS A 46 -28.65 -15.78 -15.81
CA CYS A 46 -27.35 -15.14 -15.99
C CYS A 46 -27.05 -14.49 -17.36
N GLU A 47 -28.05 -14.27 -18.22
CA GLU A 47 -27.88 -13.61 -19.54
C GLU A 47 -27.75 -12.08 -19.49
N GLU A 48 -27.69 -11.48 -18.29
CA GLU A 48 -27.53 -10.04 -18.14
C GLU A 48 -26.13 -9.54 -18.53
N TYR A 49 -26.10 -8.54 -19.41
CA TYR A 49 -24.89 -7.85 -19.85
C TYR A 49 -24.25 -7.01 -18.72
N ILE A 50 -25.06 -6.29 -17.93
CA ILE A 50 -24.59 -5.41 -16.84
C ILE A 50 -25.12 -5.92 -15.51
N ARG A 51 -24.21 -6.12 -14.54
CA ARG A 51 -24.53 -6.60 -13.19
C ARG A 51 -24.22 -5.52 -12.16
N ILE A 52 -25.24 -4.77 -11.74
CA ILE A 52 -25.08 -3.58 -10.87
C ILE A 52 -24.47 -3.97 -9.53
N ARG A 53 -24.78 -5.17 -9.02
CA ARG A 53 -24.20 -5.68 -7.75
C ARG A 53 -22.68 -5.66 -7.72
N ARG A 54 -22.00 -5.78 -8.87
CA ARG A 54 -20.54 -5.78 -8.93
C ARG A 54 -19.98 -4.43 -8.50
N VAL A 55 -20.54 -3.33 -9.01
CA VAL A 55 -20.12 -1.95 -8.71
C VAL A 55 -20.27 -1.62 -7.23
N LEU A 56 -21.25 -2.23 -6.55
CA LEU A 56 -21.53 -1.97 -5.13
C LEU A 56 -20.60 -2.72 -4.16
N ARG A 57 -19.88 -3.78 -4.60
CA ARG A 57 -19.05 -4.61 -3.71
C ARG A 57 -17.97 -3.86 -2.91
N PRO A 58 -17.24 -2.88 -3.48
CA PRO A 58 -16.23 -2.14 -2.73
C PRO A 58 -16.79 -1.40 -1.52
N PHE A 59 -18.08 -1.07 -1.51
CA PHE A 59 -18.75 -0.47 -0.36
C PHE A 59 -18.67 -1.35 0.89
N PHE A 60 -18.74 -2.67 0.74
CA PHE A 60 -18.64 -3.60 1.87
C PHE A 60 -17.25 -3.60 2.51
N LEU A 61 -16.19 -3.42 1.71
CA LEU A 61 -14.83 -3.25 2.21
C LEU A 61 -14.68 -1.93 2.97
N LEU A 62 -15.20 -0.83 2.40
CA LEU A 62 -15.21 0.49 3.04
C LEU A 62 -16.00 0.47 4.37
N GLN A 63 -17.11 -0.25 4.42
CA GLN A 63 -17.94 -0.31 5.62
C GLN A 63 -17.23 -1.00 6.80
N ASN A 64 -16.46 -2.05 6.53
CA ASN A 64 -15.82 -2.84 7.58
C ASN A 64 -14.60 -2.10 8.19
N SER A 65 -13.91 -1.28 7.40
CA SER A 65 -12.70 -0.59 7.84
C SER A 65 -12.99 0.82 8.38
N SER A 66 -12.86 1.01 9.69
CA SER A 66 -12.99 2.33 10.34
C SER A 66 -11.92 3.32 9.85
N LEU A 67 -10.71 2.84 9.56
CA LEU A 67 -9.60 3.65 9.07
C LEU A 67 -9.88 4.15 7.63
N MET A 68 -10.44 3.30 6.76
CA MET A 68 -10.84 3.71 5.40
C MET A 68 -11.96 4.75 5.40
N LYS A 69 -12.90 4.69 6.35
CA LYS A 69 -13.94 5.72 6.51
C LYS A 69 -13.33 7.08 6.90
N LYS A 70 -12.34 7.08 7.79
CA LYS A 70 -11.63 8.30 8.19
C LYS A 70 -10.88 8.90 7.00
N THR A 71 -10.15 8.08 6.24
CA THR A 71 -9.41 8.55 5.07
C THR A 71 -10.32 9.02 3.94
N LEU A 72 -11.47 8.38 3.68
CA LEU A 72 -12.45 8.88 2.71
C LEU A 72 -13.07 10.21 3.14
N LYS A 73 -13.37 10.35 4.44
CA LYS A 73 -13.85 11.62 5.01
C LYS A 73 -12.79 12.73 4.91
N CYS A 74 -11.51 12.38 5.02
CA CYS A 74 -10.40 13.29 4.76
C CYS A 74 -10.41 13.78 3.32
N ILE A 75 -10.36 12.86 2.35
CA ILE A 75 -10.36 13.18 0.91
C ILE A 75 -11.58 14.04 0.53
N LYS A 76 -12.77 13.71 1.05
CA LYS A 76 -13.98 14.51 0.81
C LYS A 76 -13.83 15.95 1.33
N ARG A 77 -13.13 16.15 2.45
CA ARG A 77 -12.92 17.48 3.04
C ARG A 77 -11.85 18.28 2.31
N THR A 78 -10.88 17.62 1.67
CA THR A 78 -9.84 18.30 0.87
C THR A 78 -10.32 18.67 -0.54
N LEU A 79 -11.39 18.02 -1.04
CA LEU A 79 -11.93 18.23 -2.39
C LEU A 79 -12.31 19.70 -2.72
N PRO A 80 -12.91 20.51 -1.83
CA PRO A 80 -13.25 21.90 -2.14
C PRO A 80 -12.03 22.78 -2.41
N GLU A 81 -10.93 22.55 -1.71
CA GLU A 81 -9.68 23.27 -1.94
C GLU A 81 -8.96 22.78 -3.18
N LEU A 82 -9.04 21.47 -3.47
CA LEU A 82 -8.58 20.93 -4.73
C LEU A 82 -9.32 21.57 -5.91
N ALA A 83 -10.63 21.84 -5.76
CA ALA A 83 -11.45 22.41 -6.81
C ALA A 83 -10.99 23.81 -7.23
N SER A 84 -10.47 24.64 -6.32
CA SER A 84 -9.98 25.99 -6.67
C SER A 84 -8.73 25.94 -7.54
N VAL A 85 -7.80 25.01 -7.28
CA VAL A 85 -6.60 24.82 -8.10
C VAL A 85 -6.91 24.10 -9.40
N MET A 86 -7.83 23.14 -9.39
CA MET A 86 -8.33 22.52 -10.61
C MET A 86 -9.03 23.53 -11.52
N LEU A 87 -9.74 24.50 -10.94
CA LEU A 87 -10.31 25.61 -11.69
C LEU A 87 -9.20 26.47 -12.32
N LEU A 88 -8.17 26.83 -11.56
CA LEU A 88 -7.02 27.57 -12.09
C LEU A 88 -6.31 26.81 -13.22
N LEU A 89 -6.15 25.49 -13.07
CA LEU A 89 -5.59 24.61 -14.08
C LEU A 89 -6.46 24.55 -15.34
N THR A 90 -7.78 24.49 -15.17
CA THR A 90 -8.74 24.52 -16.28
C THR A 90 -8.67 25.85 -17.02
N VAL A 91 -8.57 26.97 -16.30
CA VAL A 91 -8.39 28.30 -16.91
C VAL A 91 -7.07 28.38 -17.69
N HIS A 92 -5.97 27.87 -17.12
CA HIS A 92 -4.67 27.78 -17.81
C HIS A 92 -4.78 26.97 -19.11
N LEU A 93 -5.38 25.78 -19.05
CA LEU A 93 -5.61 24.94 -20.22
C LEU A 93 -6.46 25.64 -21.29
N CYS A 94 -7.59 26.24 -20.90
CA CYS A 94 -8.49 26.93 -21.83
C CYS A 94 -7.80 28.14 -22.49
N LEU A 95 -7.08 28.95 -21.71
CA LEU A 95 -6.38 30.14 -22.22
C LEU A 95 -5.30 29.75 -23.23
N PHE A 96 -4.44 28.77 -22.90
CA PHE A 96 -3.40 28.31 -23.81
C PHE A 96 -3.96 27.55 -25.01
N THR A 97 -5.11 26.90 -24.89
CA THR A 97 -5.82 26.29 -26.03
C THR A 97 -6.25 27.37 -27.02
N MET A 98 -6.86 28.45 -26.53
CA MET A 98 -7.26 29.59 -27.37
C MET A 98 -6.06 30.28 -28.00
N LEU A 99 -4.98 30.52 -27.24
CA LEU A 99 -3.74 31.09 -27.78
C LEU A 99 -3.08 30.16 -28.81
N GLY A 100 -3.03 28.86 -28.55
CA GLY A 100 -2.46 27.87 -29.48
C GLY A 100 -3.21 27.83 -30.80
N MET A 101 -4.54 27.81 -30.77
CA MET A 101 -5.36 27.86 -32.00
C MET A 101 -5.18 29.17 -32.78
N LEU A 102 -4.94 30.30 -32.10
CA LEU A 102 -4.66 31.60 -32.73
C LEU A 102 -3.22 31.73 -33.26
N LEU A 103 -2.26 31.05 -32.64
CA LEU A 103 -0.86 31.08 -33.04
C LEU A 103 -0.57 30.13 -34.21
N PHE A 104 -1.20 28.96 -34.18
CA PHE A 104 -0.99 27.87 -35.14
C PHE A 104 -2.14 27.76 -36.15
N VAL A 105 -2.51 28.89 -36.74
CA VAL A 105 -3.60 28.99 -37.74
C VAL A 105 -3.25 28.21 -39.01
N ARG A 106 -4.27 27.66 -39.65
CA ARG A 106 -4.18 27.04 -40.98
C ARG A 106 -3.52 28.00 -42.00
N ALA A 107 -2.26 27.76 -42.34
CA ALA A 107 -1.62 28.38 -43.50
C ALA A 107 -2.20 27.81 -44.81
N LYS A 108 -2.10 28.56 -45.91
CA LYS A 108 -2.70 28.20 -47.21
C LYS A 108 -2.16 26.90 -47.81
N ASP A 109 -0.93 26.50 -47.49
CA ASP A 109 -0.32 25.27 -47.99
C ASP A 109 -0.51 24.08 -47.03
N THR A 110 -1.34 23.12 -47.45
CA THR A 110 -1.71 21.93 -46.66
C THR A 110 -0.56 20.95 -46.42
N GLN A 111 0.49 20.94 -47.25
CA GLN A 111 1.66 20.07 -47.02
C GLN A 111 2.63 20.59 -45.94
N VAL A 112 2.54 21.86 -45.54
CA VAL A 112 3.46 22.52 -44.59
C VAL A 112 2.89 22.56 -43.16
N ASN A 113 1.61 22.25 -42.96
CA ASN A 113 0.90 22.41 -41.68
C ASN A 113 0.68 21.11 -40.92
N LYS A 114 1.75 20.34 -40.70
CA LYS A 114 1.70 19.12 -39.87
C LYS A 114 1.23 19.40 -38.44
N GLU A 115 1.54 20.59 -37.91
CA GLU A 115 1.14 21.02 -36.57
C GLU A 115 -0.37 21.24 -36.41
N TRP A 116 -0.95 22.08 -37.27
CA TRP A 116 -2.38 22.37 -37.24
C TRP A 116 -3.20 21.12 -37.51
N LEU A 117 -2.77 20.28 -38.45
CA LEU A 117 -3.47 19.04 -38.77
C LEU A 117 -3.37 17.99 -37.65
N GLY A 118 -2.23 17.92 -36.95
CA GLY A 118 -1.98 16.91 -35.93
C GLY A 118 -2.55 17.24 -34.54
N TYR A 119 -2.45 18.51 -34.12
CA TYR A 119 -2.70 18.87 -32.71
C TYR A 119 -3.69 20.02 -32.52
N PHE A 120 -3.62 21.07 -33.35
CA PHE A 120 -4.35 22.33 -33.13
C PHE A 120 -5.54 22.57 -34.09
N HIS A 121 -6.10 21.50 -34.67
CA HIS A 121 -7.17 21.61 -35.68
C HIS A 121 -8.51 22.07 -35.09
N ASN A 122 -8.92 21.44 -33.97
CA ASN A 122 -10.20 21.66 -33.30
C ASN A 122 -9.99 22.00 -31.83
N LEU A 123 -10.96 22.67 -31.22
CA LEU A 123 -10.95 22.94 -29.77
C LEU A 123 -10.76 21.67 -28.91
N PRO A 124 -11.53 20.58 -29.05
CA PRO A 124 -11.36 19.38 -28.23
C PRO A 124 -10.01 18.68 -28.44
N ASP A 125 -9.49 18.65 -29.67
CA ASP A 125 -8.20 18.01 -29.99
C ASP A 125 -7.02 18.85 -29.50
N SER A 126 -7.12 20.18 -29.61
CA SER A 126 -6.15 21.14 -29.05
C SER A 126 -6.12 21.05 -27.52
N MET A 127 -7.29 21.00 -26.89
CA MET A 127 -7.41 20.86 -25.44
C MET A 127 -6.87 19.51 -24.97
N THR A 128 -7.13 18.42 -25.71
CA THR A 128 -6.56 17.10 -25.40
C THR A 128 -5.04 17.12 -25.55
N SER A 129 -4.51 17.70 -26.63
CA SER A 129 -3.07 17.78 -26.89
C SER A 129 -2.32 18.56 -25.80
N LEU A 130 -2.89 19.69 -25.35
CA LEU A 130 -2.34 20.48 -24.24
C LEU A 130 -2.55 19.82 -22.88
N LEU A 131 -3.63 19.07 -22.67
CA LEU A 131 -3.84 18.27 -21.46
C LEU A 131 -2.80 17.14 -21.36
N VAL A 132 -2.49 16.46 -22.47
CA VAL A 132 -1.42 15.48 -22.53
C VAL A 132 -0.06 16.16 -22.30
N LEU A 133 0.15 17.35 -22.87
CA LEU A 133 1.38 18.12 -22.63
C LEU A 133 1.54 18.58 -21.19
N LEU A 134 0.44 18.89 -20.49
CA LEU A 134 0.46 19.22 -19.06
C LEU A 134 1.10 18.07 -18.25
N THR A 135 0.90 16.83 -18.69
CA THR A 135 1.52 15.63 -18.13
C THR A 135 2.88 15.27 -18.75
N THR A 136 3.37 16.06 -19.71
CA THR A 136 4.62 15.90 -20.45
C THR A 136 4.75 14.61 -21.28
N ALA A 137 3.65 13.89 -21.51
CA ALA A 137 3.67 12.58 -22.19
C ALA A 137 3.93 12.67 -23.72
N ASN A 138 3.60 13.80 -24.35
CA ASN A 138 3.81 14.06 -25.78
C ASN A 138 4.92 15.10 -26.04
N ASN A 139 5.78 15.37 -25.07
CA ASN A 139 6.99 16.17 -25.27
C ASN A 139 8.13 15.23 -25.68
N PRO A 140 8.82 15.45 -26.83
CA PRO A 140 8.84 16.65 -27.68
C PRO A 140 7.86 16.67 -28.87
N ASP A 141 7.13 15.59 -29.13
CA ASP A 141 6.35 15.35 -30.37
C ASP A 141 5.35 16.45 -30.74
N VAL A 142 4.69 17.07 -29.76
CA VAL A 142 3.72 18.15 -29.98
C VAL A 142 4.38 19.45 -30.46
N MET A 143 5.64 19.69 -30.07
CA MET A 143 6.36 20.94 -30.35
C MET A 143 7.19 20.88 -31.64
N ILE A 144 7.66 19.68 -32.04
CA ILE A 144 8.59 19.52 -33.18
C ILE A 144 8.09 20.19 -34.47
N PRO A 145 6.82 20.01 -34.90
CA PRO A 145 6.33 20.66 -36.12
C PRO A 145 6.41 22.19 -36.07
N ALA A 146 6.04 22.81 -34.95
CA ALA A 146 6.13 24.26 -34.73
C ALA A 146 7.57 24.74 -34.71
N TYR A 147 8.40 24.04 -33.92
CA TYR A 147 9.79 24.37 -33.69
C TYR A 147 10.64 24.31 -34.97
N SER A 148 10.33 23.36 -35.86
CA SER A 148 10.98 23.24 -37.16
C SER A 148 10.69 24.43 -38.10
N LYS A 149 9.55 25.12 -37.92
CA LYS A 149 9.21 26.33 -38.68
C LYS A 149 9.91 27.57 -38.13
N ASN A 150 9.84 27.77 -36.81
CA ASN A 150 10.52 28.85 -36.13
C ASN A 150 10.90 28.44 -34.72
N ARG A 151 12.17 28.64 -34.36
CA ARG A 151 12.69 28.35 -33.03
C ARG A 151 11.96 29.12 -31.94
N ALA A 152 11.37 30.28 -32.24
CA ALA A 152 10.62 31.08 -31.27
C ALA A 152 9.34 30.39 -30.75
N TYR A 153 8.74 29.47 -31.53
CA TYR A 153 7.53 28.76 -31.09
C TYR A 153 7.78 27.82 -29.91
N SER A 154 9.03 27.41 -29.63
CA SER A 154 9.32 26.63 -28.42
C SER A 154 9.01 27.40 -27.13
N LEU A 155 9.07 28.74 -27.15
CA LEU A 155 8.74 29.56 -25.99
C LEU A 155 7.30 29.33 -25.52
N PHE A 156 6.35 29.13 -26.44
CA PHE A 156 4.96 28.83 -26.10
C PHE A 156 4.84 27.55 -25.26
N PHE A 157 5.45 26.45 -25.74
CA PHE A 157 5.39 25.15 -25.07
C PHE A 157 6.20 25.12 -23.76
N ILE A 158 7.34 25.82 -23.71
CA ILE A 158 8.15 25.96 -22.50
C ILE A 158 7.37 26.72 -21.43
N ILE A 159 6.80 27.88 -21.76
CA ILE A 159 6.01 28.68 -20.82
C ILE A 159 4.80 27.89 -20.31
N PHE A 160 4.09 27.20 -21.22
CA PHE A 160 2.96 26.35 -20.85
C PHE A 160 3.36 25.25 -19.86
N THR A 161 4.48 24.57 -20.11
CA THR A 161 4.96 23.45 -19.28
C THR A 161 5.48 23.93 -17.92
N VAL A 162 6.21 25.05 -17.89
CA VAL A 162 6.70 25.66 -16.64
C VAL A 162 5.52 26.05 -15.75
N ILE A 163 4.55 26.79 -16.27
CA ILE A 163 3.38 27.22 -15.49
C ILE A 163 2.51 26.01 -15.11
N GLY A 164 2.17 25.17 -16.07
CA GLY A 164 1.25 24.05 -15.85
C GLY A 164 1.86 22.94 -14.99
N SER A 165 2.92 22.30 -15.47
CA SER A 165 3.50 21.12 -14.84
C SER A 165 4.32 21.49 -13.60
N LEU A 166 5.22 22.47 -13.68
CA LEU A 166 6.14 22.77 -12.56
C LEU A 166 5.50 23.62 -11.47
N PHE A 167 4.68 24.63 -11.80
CA PHE A 167 4.01 25.44 -10.78
C PHE A 167 2.68 24.85 -10.32
N LEU A 168 1.71 24.68 -11.23
CA LEU A 168 0.35 24.30 -10.82
C LEU A 168 0.27 22.86 -10.27
N MET A 169 0.91 21.87 -10.91
CA MET A 169 0.85 20.48 -10.40
C MET A 169 1.60 20.33 -9.06
N ASN A 170 2.75 20.97 -8.88
CA ASN A 170 3.46 20.92 -7.60
C ASN A 170 2.74 21.72 -6.49
N LEU A 171 2.10 22.84 -6.82
CA LEU A 171 1.24 23.58 -5.89
C LEU A 171 0.06 22.71 -5.43
N LEU A 172 -0.52 21.94 -6.35
CA LEU A 172 -1.58 20.99 -6.06
C LEU A 172 -1.10 19.92 -5.05
N THR A 173 0.09 19.36 -5.26
CA THR A 173 0.72 18.42 -4.32
C THR A 173 0.89 19.04 -2.94
N ALA A 174 1.35 20.29 -2.86
CA ALA A 174 1.54 21.00 -1.60
C ALA A 174 0.22 21.25 -0.85
N ILE A 175 -0.86 21.61 -1.55
CA ILE A 175 -2.18 21.81 -0.94
C ILE A 175 -2.76 20.48 -0.44
N ILE A 176 -2.65 19.42 -1.24
CA ILE A 176 -3.07 18.07 -0.84
C ILE A 176 -2.31 17.66 0.43
N TYR A 177 -0.99 17.87 0.47
CA TYR A 177 -0.16 17.58 1.64
C TYR A 177 -0.61 18.34 2.89
N ASN A 178 -0.74 19.67 2.82
CA ASN A 178 -1.11 20.50 3.98
C ASN A 178 -2.47 20.13 4.54
N GLN A 179 -3.47 19.93 3.67
CA GLN A 179 -4.82 19.56 4.10
C GLN A 179 -4.89 18.16 4.69
N PHE A 180 -4.14 17.24 4.09
CA PHE A 180 -4.05 15.89 4.57
C PHE A 180 -3.37 15.81 5.95
N ARG A 181 -2.24 16.50 6.13
CA ARG A 181 -1.53 16.60 7.42
C ARG A 181 -2.42 17.20 8.51
N GLY A 182 -3.06 18.33 8.23
CA GLY A 182 -3.98 18.98 9.18
C GLY A 182 -5.16 18.07 9.58
N TYR A 183 -5.69 17.26 8.66
CA TYR A 183 -6.72 16.29 8.98
C TYR A 183 -6.20 15.11 9.81
N LEU A 184 -5.03 14.54 9.45
CA LEU A 184 -4.43 13.44 10.20
C LEU A 184 -4.23 13.85 11.66
N LEU A 185 -3.67 15.05 11.89
CA LEU A 185 -3.51 15.64 13.22
C LEU A 185 -4.85 15.65 13.96
N LYS A 186 -5.90 16.23 13.36
CA LYS A 186 -7.23 16.29 13.98
C LYS A 186 -7.84 14.90 14.23
N SER A 187 -7.60 13.94 13.36
CA SER A 187 -8.07 12.56 13.49
C SER A 187 -7.39 11.84 14.65
N VAL A 188 -6.07 12.03 14.81
CA VAL A 188 -5.29 11.50 15.94
C VAL A 188 -5.72 12.18 17.24
N GLN A 189 -5.88 13.50 17.24
CA GLN A 189 -6.42 14.29 18.36
C GLN A 189 -7.77 13.76 18.83
N THR A 190 -8.70 13.51 17.89
CA THR A 190 -10.02 12.93 18.21
C THR A 190 -9.90 11.52 18.79
N SER A 191 -8.91 10.74 18.36
CA SER A 191 -8.65 9.40 18.87
C SER A 191 -8.12 9.42 20.30
N LEU A 192 -7.14 10.31 20.58
CA LEU A 192 -6.65 10.55 21.93
C LEU A 192 -7.77 11.03 22.85
N LEU A 193 -8.58 11.97 22.37
CA LEU A 193 -9.69 12.50 23.13
C LEU A 193 -10.70 11.43 23.52
N ARG A 194 -11.07 10.54 22.58
CA ARG A 194 -11.97 9.42 22.88
C ARG A 194 -11.36 8.45 23.90
N ARG A 195 -10.05 8.20 23.82
CA ARG A 195 -9.33 7.36 24.79
C ARG A 195 -9.36 8.01 26.18
N ARG A 196 -8.98 9.29 26.29
CA ARG A 196 -9.00 10.04 27.56
C ARG A 196 -10.41 10.13 28.15
N LEU A 197 -11.42 10.40 27.32
CA LEU A 197 -12.83 10.43 27.73
C LEU A 197 -13.29 9.06 28.26
N GLY A 198 -12.94 7.97 27.58
CA GLY A 198 -13.28 6.60 28.02
C GLY A 198 -12.59 6.21 29.33
N ILE A 199 -11.31 6.57 29.49
CA ILE A 199 -10.58 6.36 30.75
C ILE A 199 -11.25 7.16 31.87
N ARG A 200 -11.60 8.42 31.63
CA ARG A 200 -12.26 9.26 32.64
C ARG A 200 -13.66 8.75 32.99
N ALA A 201 -14.46 8.33 32.00
CA ALA A 201 -15.76 7.71 32.26
C ALA A 201 -15.63 6.44 33.12
N GLY A 202 -14.62 5.60 32.83
CA GLY A 202 -14.31 4.43 33.65
C GLY A 202 -13.97 4.78 35.09
N PHE A 203 -13.20 5.85 35.30
CA PHE A 203 -12.88 6.36 36.63
C PHE A 203 -14.14 6.81 37.40
N GLU A 204 -15.00 7.63 36.79
CA GLU A 204 -16.23 8.11 37.44
C GLU A 204 -17.15 6.96 37.88
N VAL A 205 -17.33 5.95 37.02
CA VAL A 205 -18.14 4.77 37.35
C VAL A 205 -17.56 3.98 38.53
N LEU A 206 -16.23 3.86 38.60
CA LEU A 206 -15.55 3.17 39.70
C LEU A 206 -15.63 3.96 41.02
N CYS A 207 -15.61 5.30 40.95
CA CYS A 207 -15.85 6.17 42.10
C CYS A 207 -17.30 6.01 42.62
N CYS A 208 -18.31 6.04 41.72
CA CYS A 208 -19.72 5.91 42.11
C CYS A 208 -20.03 4.57 42.81
N HIS A 209 -19.40 3.46 42.41
CA HIS A 209 -19.61 2.16 43.06
C HIS A 209 -19.19 2.18 44.55
N ARG A 210 -18.22 3.01 44.92
CA ARG A 210 -17.77 3.18 46.30
C ARG A 210 -18.75 4.03 47.13
N CYS A 211 -19.40 5.03 46.53
CA CYS A 211 -20.45 5.81 47.19
C CYS A 211 -21.64 4.94 47.63
N PHE A 212 -21.99 3.90 46.88
CA PHE A 212 -23.06 2.97 47.26
C PHE A 212 -22.68 1.98 48.37
N ALA A 213 -21.39 1.79 48.65
CA ALA A 213 -20.88 0.80 49.61
C ALA A 213 -20.73 1.33 51.06
N GLY A 214 -21.10 2.58 51.34
CA GLY A 214 -21.41 3.03 52.71
C GLY A 214 -20.36 3.85 53.48
N ASP A 215 -19.33 4.42 52.84
CA ASP A 215 -18.40 5.35 53.52
C ASP A 215 -18.72 6.82 53.18
N VAL A 216 -19.41 7.50 54.09
CA VAL A 216 -20.01 8.84 53.91
C VAL A 216 -19.02 10.00 54.12
N TYR A 217 -17.72 9.77 54.37
CA TYR A 217 -16.85 10.87 54.86
C TYR A 217 -15.59 11.24 54.08
N ASP A 218 -15.32 10.68 52.89
CA ASP A 218 -14.26 11.23 52.03
C ASP A 218 -14.76 11.49 50.61
N GLN A 219 -15.05 12.76 50.30
CA GLN A 219 -15.17 13.29 48.94
C GLN A 219 -13.80 13.33 48.21
N THR A 220 -12.94 12.35 48.44
CA THR A 220 -11.76 12.21 47.60
C THR A 220 -12.20 11.41 46.38
N ASN A 221 -12.23 12.07 45.21
CA ASN A 221 -12.33 11.43 43.90
C ASN A 221 -11.15 10.45 43.75
N SER A 222 -11.28 9.26 44.33
CA SER A 222 -10.21 8.27 44.44
C SER A 222 -10.75 6.85 44.35
N VAL A 223 -10.07 6.02 43.57
CA VAL A 223 -10.44 4.62 43.34
C VAL A 223 -9.46 3.72 44.09
N GLY A 224 -9.97 2.69 44.77
CA GLY A 224 -9.13 1.68 45.41
C GLY A 224 -8.31 0.90 44.39
N ALA A 225 -7.00 0.78 44.63
CA ALA A 225 -6.07 0.08 43.73
C ALA A 225 -6.47 -1.38 43.49
N GLU A 226 -7.03 -2.06 44.50
CA GLU A 226 -7.51 -3.45 44.37
C GLU A 226 -8.67 -3.59 43.39
N THR A 227 -9.60 -2.63 43.37
CA THR A 227 -10.73 -2.61 42.44
C THR A 227 -10.24 -2.46 41.01
N VAL A 228 -9.25 -1.58 40.78
CA VAL A 228 -8.61 -1.41 39.47
C VAL A 228 -7.93 -2.70 39.03
N VAL A 229 -7.21 -3.38 39.91
CA VAL A 229 -6.55 -4.66 39.59
C VAL A 229 -7.57 -5.74 39.23
N LYS A 230 -8.69 -5.85 39.96
CA LYS A 230 -9.77 -6.81 39.66
C LYS A 230 -10.36 -6.57 38.27
N VAL A 231 -10.64 -5.31 37.92
CA VAL A 231 -11.16 -4.95 36.59
C VAL A 231 -10.13 -5.28 35.51
N LEU A 232 -8.86 -4.91 35.71
CA LEU A 232 -7.80 -5.18 34.74
C LEU A 232 -7.58 -6.68 34.50
N GLN A 233 -7.81 -7.54 35.50
CA GLN A 233 -7.74 -8.99 35.36
C GLN A 233 -8.78 -9.55 34.38
N GLU A 234 -9.98 -8.97 34.32
CA GLU A 234 -11.04 -9.38 33.39
C GLU A 234 -10.86 -8.79 31.98
N VAL A 235 -10.16 -7.67 31.84
CA VAL A 235 -9.96 -7.01 30.55
C VAL A 235 -9.00 -7.82 29.66
N LYS A 236 -9.41 -8.01 28.40
CA LYS A 236 -8.59 -8.55 27.31
C LYS A 236 -7.68 -7.45 26.76
N MET A 237 -6.40 -7.52 27.10
CA MET A 237 -5.35 -6.62 26.60
C MET A 237 -4.04 -7.39 26.44
N ASP A 238 -3.03 -6.76 25.80
CA ASP A 238 -1.71 -7.37 25.68
C ASP A 238 -1.11 -7.71 27.04
N SER A 239 -0.50 -8.90 27.16
CA SER A 239 -0.09 -9.43 28.47
C SER A 239 0.97 -8.55 29.14
N TYR A 240 1.87 -7.95 28.36
CA TYR A 240 2.91 -7.06 28.86
C TYR A 240 2.34 -5.74 29.41
N CYS A 241 1.47 -5.08 28.64
CA CYS A 241 0.80 -3.86 29.11
C CYS A 241 -0.03 -4.15 30.35
N LYS A 242 -0.71 -5.31 30.41
CA LYS A 242 -1.50 -5.73 31.56
C LYS A 242 -0.66 -5.86 32.82
N THR A 243 0.48 -6.55 32.76
CA THR A 243 1.36 -6.75 33.91
C THR A 243 1.97 -5.44 34.36
N SER A 244 2.48 -4.61 33.43
CA SER A 244 3.07 -3.31 33.76
C SER A 244 2.06 -2.36 34.43
N ILE A 245 0.83 -2.29 33.90
CA ILE A 245 -0.25 -1.49 34.50
C ILE A 245 -0.61 -2.01 35.91
N ILE A 246 -0.71 -3.33 36.10
CA ILE A 246 -1.03 -3.92 37.41
C ILE A 246 0.09 -3.65 38.43
N GLU A 247 1.36 -3.80 38.04
CA GLU A 247 2.50 -3.52 38.91
C GLU A 247 2.54 -2.05 39.31
N LYS A 248 2.32 -1.13 38.35
CA LYS A 248 2.26 0.30 38.62
C LYS A 248 1.07 0.66 39.51
N ALA A 249 -0.10 0.06 39.30
CA ALA A 249 -1.26 0.23 40.17
C ALA A 249 -0.99 -0.22 41.62
N ARG A 250 -0.23 -1.31 41.80
CA ARG A 250 0.17 -1.80 43.14
C ARG A 250 1.27 -0.97 43.81
N SER A 251 2.05 -0.23 43.03
CA SER A 251 3.15 0.61 43.56
C SER A 251 2.67 1.88 44.28
N TYR A 252 1.40 2.28 44.10
CA TYR A 252 0.83 3.43 44.79
C TYR A 252 0.66 3.13 46.29
N SER A 253 1.43 3.82 47.12
CA SER A 253 1.54 3.59 48.57
C SER A 253 0.27 3.91 49.37
N SER A 254 -0.62 4.73 48.83
CA SER A 254 -1.88 5.16 49.46
C SER A 254 -3.01 4.15 49.32
N GLY A 255 -2.88 3.11 48.47
CA GLY A 255 -3.98 2.22 48.10
C GLY A 255 -5.15 2.90 47.37
N LEU A 256 -5.08 4.22 47.19
CA LEU A 256 -6.07 5.09 46.57
C LEU A 256 -5.43 5.82 45.39
N ILE A 257 -6.07 5.74 44.23
CA ILE A 257 -5.59 6.32 42.97
C ILE A 257 -6.47 7.53 42.64
N SER A 258 -5.86 8.71 42.56
CA SER A 258 -6.54 9.94 42.13
C SER A 258 -6.83 9.93 40.63
N ALA A 259 -7.66 10.86 40.15
CA ALA A 259 -8.02 10.95 38.74
C ALA A 259 -6.81 11.13 37.80
N ASP A 260 -5.85 11.99 38.16
CA ASP A 260 -4.65 12.23 37.37
C ASP A 260 -3.70 11.03 37.37
N GLU A 261 -3.54 10.38 38.51
CA GLU A 261 -2.76 9.14 38.62
C GLU A 261 -3.39 8.01 37.81
N PHE A 262 -4.73 7.92 37.81
CA PHE A 262 -5.46 6.95 37.01
C PHE A 262 -5.28 7.22 35.51
N GLN A 263 -5.24 8.47 35.05
CA GLN A 263 -4.93 8.78 33.65
C GLN A 263 -3.49 8.41 33.28
N LYS A 264 -2.52 8.74 34.15
CA LYS A 264 -1.09 8.42 33.97
C LYS A 264 -0.81 6.92 33.97
N LEU A 265 -1.64 6.14 34.66
CA LEU A 265 -1.57 4.68 34.64
C LEU A 265 -1.73 4.12 33.22
N PHE A 266 -2.66 4.69 32.45
CA PHE A 266 -2.94 4.26 31.08
C PHE A 266 -1.99 4.84 30.03
N ASP A 267 -1.11 5.79 30.38
CA ASP A 267 -0.03 6.23 29.48
C ASP A 267 0.98 5.10 29.21
N GLU A 268 1.02 4.07 30.06
CA GLU A 268 1.82 2.86 29.84
C GLU A 268 1.41 2.08 28.58
N LEU A 269 0.17 2.27 28.10
CA LEU A 269 -0.28 1.72 26.81
C LEU A 269 0.47 2.32 25.61
N ASP A 270 1.08 3.49 25.77
CA ASP A 270 1.86 4.15 24.72
C ASP A 270 3.34 3.76 24.74
N ARG A 271 3.77 2.99 25.77
CA ARG A 271 5.12 2.43 25.83
C ARG A 271 5.16 1.14 25.01
N ASP A 272 6.08 1.10 24.06
CA ASP A 272 6.28 -0.05 23.20
C ASP A 272 6.80 -1.24 24.02
N ALA A 273 6.12 -2.38 23.93
CA ALA A 273 6.54 -3.61 24.59
C ALA A 273 7.89 -4.09 24.03
N VAL A 274 8.91 -4.14 24.87
CA VAL A 274 10.19 -4.74 24.51
C VAL A 274 9.97 -6.26 24.45
N ARG A 275 10.17 -6.85 23.26
CA ARG A 275 10.08 -8.32 23.11
C ARG A 275 11.28 -8.96 23.79
N GLU A 276 11.06 -9.57 24.95
CA GLU A 276 12.06 -10.42 25.57
C GLU A 276 12.18 -11.73 24.80
N HIS A 277 13.42 -12.13 24.50
CA HIS A 277 13.69 -13.40 23.84
C HIS A 277 13.67 -14.54 24.87
N PRO A 278 13.12 -15.72 24.51
CA PRO A 278 13.10 -16.85 25.42
C PRO A 278 14.53 -17.31 25.78
N PRO A 279 14.73 -17.88 26.98
CA PRO A 279 16.05 -18.35 27.41
C PRO A 279 16.56 -19.47 26.51
N ARG A 280 17.90 -19.55 26.37
CA ARG A 280 18.58 -20.56 25.56
C ARG A 280 18.42 -21.96 26.18
N PRO A 281 18.35 -23.03 25.36
CA PRO A 281 18.33 -24.40 25.89
C PRO A 281 19.65 -24.73 26.60
N VAL A 282 19.58 -25.49 27.70
CA VAL A 282 20.74 -25.94 28.46
C VAL A 282 21.01 -27.41 28.14
N TYR A 283 22.19 -27.71 27.59
CA TYR A 283 22.62 -29.08 27.29
C TYR A 283 23.48 -29.67 28.41
N ARG A 284 23.30 -30.96 28.71
CA ARG A 284 24.07 -31.66 29.75
C ARG A 284 25.49 -32.06 29.31
N ALA A 285 25.68 -32.36 28.02
CA ALA A 285 26.97 -32.82 27.51
C ALA A 285 27.92 -31.64 27.21
N PRO A 286 29.21 -31.75 27.58
CA PRO A 286 30.18 -30.65 27.41
C PRO A 286 30.41 -30.30 25.94
N PHE A 287 30.42 -31.30 25.06
CA PHE A 287 30.53 -31.10 23.60
C PHE A 287 29.40 -30.21 23.04
N LEU A 288 28.17 -30.42 23.49
CA LEU A 288 26.99 -29.65 23.05
C LEU A 288 27.04 -28.21 23.57
N GLN A 289 27.61 -27.99 24.75
CA GLN A 289 27.82 -26.64 25.30
C GLN A 289 28.90 -25.89 24.51
N THR A 290 30.01 -26.55 24.14
CA THR A 290 31.04 -25.96 23.27
C THR A 290 30.48 -25.60 21.90
N LEU A 291 29.67 -26.49 21.30
CA LEU A 291 28.99 -26.22 20.02
C LEU A 291 28.02 -25.05 20.13
N GLN A 292 27.24 -24.97 21.22
CA GLN A 292 26.33 -23.87 21.48
C GLN A 292 27.08 -22.54 21.60
N LEU A 293 28.22 -22.52 22.30
CA LEU A 293 29.06 -21.33 22.42
C LEU A 293 29.56 -20.86 21.05
N LEU A 294 30.11 -21.78 20.24
CA LEU A 294 30.64 -21.50 18.91
C LEU A 294 29.55 -20.97 17.95
N CYS A 295 28.40 -21.64 17.88
CA CYS A 295 27.29 -21.25 17.02
C CYS A 295 26.59 -19.96 17.48
N SER A 296 26.69 -19.61 18.77
CA SER A 296 26.16 -18.35 19.29
C SER A 296 27.09 -17.14 19.04
N HIS A 297 28.32 -17.38 18.58
CA HIS A 297 29.30 -16.33 18.37
C HIS A 297 28.90 -15.41 17.20
N ARG A 298 29.14 -14.10 17.33
CA ARG A 298 28.79 -13.09 16.31
C ARG A 298 29.46 -13.38 14.94
N TYR A 299 30.65 -13.98 14.94
CA TYR A 299 31.36 -14.42 13.74
C TYR A 299 30.59 -15.46 12.92
N PHE A 300 29.76 -16.31 13.54
CA PHE A 300 28.95 -17.27 12.81
C PHE A 300 27.95 -16.58 11.86
N ASN A 301 27.35 -15.47 12.30
CA ASN A 301 26.48 -14.66 11.45
C ASN A 301 27.25 -13.96 10.33
N TYR A 302 28.45 -13.45 10.60
CA TYR A 302 29.32 -12.86 9.57
C TYR A 302 29.75 -13.90 8.52
N LEU A 303 30.07 -15.12 8.93
CA LEU A 303 30.41 -16.22 8.04
C LEU A 303 29.22 -16.58 7.13
N GLY A 304 28.01 -16.69 7.67
CA GLY A 304 26.79 -16.87 6.86
C GLY A 304 26.58 -15.75 5.84
N ASN A 305 26.86 -14.50 6.21
CA ASN A 305 26.76 -13.35 5.29
C ASN A 305 27.83 -13.40 4.18
N ILE A 306 29.07 -13.79 4.50
CA ILE A 306 30.15 -13.96 3.51
C ILE A 306 29.76 -15.05 2.51
N VAL A 307 29.22 -16.18 2.98
CA VAL A 307 28.78 -17.28 2.11
C VAL A 307 27.61 -16.86 1.22
N ALA A 308 26.64 -16.10 1.76
CA ALA A 308 25.55 -15.55 0.96
C ALA A 308 26.05 -14.59 -0.13
N LEU A 309 27.02 -13.73 0.20
CA LEU A 309 27.65 -12.82 -0.76
C LEU A 309 28.44 -13.58 -1.83
N ALA A 310 29.20 -14.61 -1.45
CA ALA A 310 29.92 -15.46 -2.38
C ALA A 310 28.97 -16.14 -3.38
N ASN A 311 27.86 -16.71 -2.89
CA ASN A 311 26.86 -17.33 -3.75
C ASN A 311 26.22 -16.32 -4.72
N LEU A 312 25.91 -15.10 -4.26
CA LEU A 312 25.40 -14.04 -5.13
C LEU A 312 26.39 -13.67 -6.24
N ILE A 313 27.68 -13.53 -5.90
CA ILE A 313 28.74 -13.25 -6.88
C ILE A 313 28.86 -14.40 -7.88
N SER A 314 28.85 -15.66 -7.41
CA SER A 314 28.89 -16.84 -8.28
C SER A 314 27.74 -16.86 -9.28
N ILE A 315 26.51 -16.62 -8.83
CA ILE A 315 25.33 -16.55 -9.73
C ILE A 315 25.45 -15.37 -10.69
N CYS A 316 25.89 -14.20 -10.22
CA CYS A 316 26.06 -13.01 -11.06
C CYS A 316 27.04 -13.27 -12.21
N VAL A 317 28.20 -13.87 -11.92
CA VAL A 317 29.21 -14.22 -12.93
C VAL A 317 28.64 -15.19 -13.95
N ILE A 318 27.94 -16.25 -13.52
CA ILE A 318 27.35 -17.23 -14.43
C ILE A 318 26.24 -16.61 -15.29
N LEU A 319 25.37 -15.79 -14.69
CA LEU A 319 24.28 -15.14 -15.39
C LEU A 319 24.81 -14.19 -16.48
N VAL A 320 25.91 -13.48 -16.20
CA VAL A 320 26.61 -12.66 -17.21
C VAL A 320 27.24 -13.52 -18.30
N MET A 321 27.91 -14.62 -17.94
CA MET A 321 28.53 -15.52 -18.93
C MET A 321 27.52 -16.23 -19.84
N ASP A 322 26.31 -16.49 -19.35
CA ASP A 322 25.26 -17.17 -20.09
C ASP A 322 24.26 -16.22 -20.76
N ALA A 323 24.35 -14.91 -20.50
CA ALA A 323 23.46 -13.90 -21.08
C ALA A 323 23.50 -13.90 -22.61
N ASP A 324 24.70 -13.98 -23.19
CA ASP A 324 24.92 -13.93 -24.64
C ASP A 324 24.73 -15.28 -25.35
N LYS A 325 24.64 -16.38 -24.59
CA LYS A 325 24.51 -17.73 -25.16
C LYS A 325 23.05 -18.08 -25.42
N PRO A 326 22.70 -18.65 -26.60
CA PRO A 326 21.36 -19.18 -26.84
C PRO A 326 21.07 -20.33 -25.87
N GLY A 327 19.79 -20.48 -25.48
CA GLY A 327 19.38 -21.45 -24.45
C GLY A 327 19.75 -22.91 -24.73
N SER A 328 20.08 -23.26 -25.97
CA SER A 328 20.55 -24.59 -26.40
C SER A 328 22.02 -24.88 -26.07
N GLU A 329 22.85 -23.84 -25.92
CA GLU A 329 24.30 -23.93 -25.65
C GLU A 329 24.65 -23.60 -24.19
N ARG A 330 23.65 -23.38 -23.35
CA ARG A 330 23.85 -23.15 -21.91
C ARG A 330 24.13 -24.46 -21.21
N ASP A 331 25.23 -24.48 -20.46
CA ASP A 331 25.60 -25.60 -19.60
C ASP A 331 25.14 -25.30 -18.17
N ASP A 332 23.90 -25.68 -17.84
CA ASP A 332 23.30 -25.51 -16.50
C ASP A 332 23.99 -26.35 -15.41
N PHE A 333 25.01 -27.15 -15.77
CA PHE A 333 25.78 -27.98 -14.85
C PHE A 333 26.42 -27.18 -13.72
N PHE A 334 27.12 -26.08 -14.04
CA PHE A 334 27.81 -25.27 -13.03
C PHE A 334 26.82 -24.66 -12.02
N LEU A 335 25.68 -24.19 -12.53
CA LEU A 335 24.61 -23.58 -11.74
C LEU A 335 23.95 -24.61 -10.81
N GLY A 336 23.66 -25.80 -11.33
CA GLY A 336 23.17 -26.93 -10.55
C GLY A 336 24.15 -27.38 -9.47
N ALA A 337 25.45 -27.46 -9.80
CA ALA A 337 26.50 -27.85 -8.85
C ALA A 337 26.67 -26.82 -7.71
N ILE A 338 26.67 -25.53 -8.04
CA ILE A 338 26.76 -24.43 -7.09
C ILE A 338 25.55 -24.43 -6.14
N ASN A 339 24.34 -24.56 -6.67
CA ASN A 339 23.12 -24.65 -5.87
C ASN A 339 23.12 -25.92 -4.99
N CYS A 340 23.62 -27.04 -5.51
CA CYS A 340 23.78 -28.29 -4.76
C CYS A 340 24.80 -28.18 -3.62
N PHE A 341 25.77 -27.27 -3.70
CA PHE A 341 26.72 -27.02 -2.61
C PHE A 341 26.17 -26.04 -1.57
N PHE A 342 25.62 -24.90 -2.01
CA PHE A 342 25.20 -23.84 -1.10
C PHE A 342 23.90 -24.16 -0.36
N ILE A 343 22.92 -24.85 -0.97
CA ILE A 343 21.63 -25.14 -0.32
C ILE A 343 21.79 -26.04 0.92
N PRO A 344 22.54 -27.14 0.88
CA PRO A 344 22.85 -27.93 2.07
C PRO A 344 23.62 -27.15 3.13
N TYR A 345 24.53 -26.26 2.74
CA TYR A 345 25.22 -25.38 3.69
C TYR A 345 24.21 -24.50 4.46
N TYR A 346 23.21 -23.94 3.79
CA TYR A 346 22.20 -23.13 4.49
C TYR A 346 21.28 -23.95 5.39
N LEU A 347 20.98 -25.20 5.01
CA LEU A 347 20.29 -26.14 5.88
C LEU A 347 21.11 -26.40 7.16
N LEU A 348 22.42 -26.64 7.01
CA LEU A 348 23.33 -26.81 8.14
C LEU A 348 23.35 -25.56 9.03
N GLU A 349 23.46 -24.36 8.46
CA GLU A 349 23.42 -23.10 9.21
C GLU A 349 22.11 -22.98 10.02
N MET A 350 20.97 -23.29 9.40
CA MET A 350 19.66 -23.24 10.04
C MET A 350 19.57 -24.24 11.21
N VAL A 351 19.98 -25.49 11.01
CA VAL A 351 19.97 -26.53 12.05
C VAL A 351 20.87 -26.13 13.22
N LEU A 352 22.07 -25.60 12.95
CA LEU A 352 22.99 -25.14 13.99
C LEU A 352 22.42 -23.96 14.79
N LYS A 353 21.69 -23.03 14.15
CA LYS A 353 21.01 -21.92 14.84
C LYS A 353 19.83 -22.38 15.69
N ILE A 354 19.02 -23.32 15.18
CA ILE A 354 17.91 -23.91 15.94
C ILE A 354 18.47 -24.67 17.16
N PHE A 355 19.59 -25.37 16.98
CA PHE A 355 20.28 -26.05 18.07
C PHE A 355 20.80 -25.08 19.13
N SER A 356 21.42 -23.95 18.75
CA SER A 356 22.03 -23.03 19.72
C SER A 356 21.01 -22.17 20.48
N LEU A 357 19.96 -21.70 19.80
CA LEU A 357 18.94 -20.80 20.34
C LEU A 357 17.67 -21.52 20.83
N GLY A 358 17.46 -22.77 20.41
CA GLY A 358 16.20 -23.46 20.56
C GLY A 358 15.15 -22.99 19.54
N LEU A 359 14.12 -23.79 19.30
CA LEU A 359 13.10 -23.51 18.29
C LEU A 359 12.31 -22.21 18.58
N ARG A 360 11.96 -21.97 19.85
CA ARG A 360 11.30 -20.73 20.28
C ARG A 360 12.22 -19.51 20.19
N GLY A 361 13.51 -19.67 20.51
CA GLY A 361 14.50 -18.59 20.38
C GLY A 361 14.74 -18.21 18.92
N TYR A 362 14.87 -19.20 18.04
CA TYR A 362 15.03 -18.99 16.59
C TYR A 362 13.86 -18.21 15.99
N LEU A 363 12.62 -18.62 16.28
CA LEU A 363 11.41 -17.96 15.80
C LEU A 363 11.19 -16.55 16.35
N SER A 364 11.86 -16.19 17.45
CA SER A 364 11.75 -14.86 18.03
C SER A 364 12.49 -13.78 17.23
N TYR A 365 13.49 -14.16 16.42
CA TYR A 365 14.27 -13.22 15.61
C TYR A 365 13.70 -13.12 14.18
N PRO A 366 13.18 -11.96 13.74
CA PRO A 366 12.54 -11.83 12.43
C PRO A 366 13.48 -12.12 11.25
N GLY A 367 14.76 -11.72 11.36
CA GLY A 367 15.76 -12.03 10.33
C GLY A 367 16.03 -13.53 10.19
N ASN A 368 15.99 -14.28 11.29
CA ASN A 368 16.13 -15.74 11.26
C ASN A 368 14.89 -16.40 10.67
N VAL A 369 13.68 -15.91 10.98
CA VAL A 369 12.43 -16.43 10.38
C VAL A 369 12.44 -16.25 8.85
N PHE A 370 12.87 -15.09 8.35
CA PHE A 370 13.00 -14.85 6.91
C PHE A 370 14.00 -15.79 6.25
N ASP A 371 15.21 -15.93 6.81
CA ASP A 371 16.24 -16.82 6.27
C ASP A 371 15.82 -18.28 6.33
N GLY A 372 15.19 -18.71 7.44
CA GLY A 372 14.64 -20.06 7.61
C GLY A 372 13.50 -20.39 6.63
N LEU A 373 12.63 -19.42 6.33
CA LEU A 373 11.60 -19.61 5.30
C LEU A 373 12.25 -19.79 3.92
N LEU A 374 13.23 -18.96 3.59
CA LEU A 374 13.93 -19.00 2.31
C LEU A 374 14.74 -20.30 2.14
N THR A 375 15.40 -20.79 3.20
CA THR A 375 16.12 -22.08 3.17
C THR A 375 15.18 -23.24 2.93
N VAL A 376 14.00 -23.27 3.57
CA VAL A 376 13.01 -24.33 3.36
C VAL A 376 12.47 -24.31 1.92
N ILE A 377 12.14 -23.14 1.37
CA ILE A 377 11.69 -23.02 -0.02
C ILE A 377 12.78 -23.51 -0.98
N LEU A 378 14.02 -23.05 -0.81
CA LEU A 378 15.15 -23.48 -1.64
C LEU A 378 15.42 -24.98 -1.54
N LEU A 379 15.29 -25.57 -0.34
CA LEU A 379 15.46 -27.00 -0.14
C LEU A 379 14.38 -27.80 -0.89
N VAL A 380 13.11 -27.40 -0.80
CA VAL A 380 12.00 -28.05 -1.53
C VAL A 380 12.22 -27.96 -3.04
N LEU A 381 12.62 -26.80 -3.54
CA LEU A 381 12.94 -26.61 -4.96
C LEU A 381 14.13 -27.45 -5.42
N GLN A 382 15.17 -27.57 -4.58
CA GLN A 382 16.33 -28.38 -4.91
C GLN A 382 16.00 -29.88 -4.92
N ILE A 383 15.24 -30.36 -3.93
CA ILE A 383 14.81 -31.76 -3.86
C ILE A 383 13.91 -32.10 -5.05
N THR A 384 12.96 -31.23 -5.39
CA THR A 384 12.08 -31.43 -6.57
C THR A 384 12.88 -31.42 -7.88
N THR A 385 13.87 -30.53 -8.02
CA THR A 385 14.77 -30.52 -9.18
C THR A 385 15.58 -31.81 -9.29
N ILE A 386 16.19 -32.28 -8.20
CA ILE A 386 16.96 -33.54 -8.19
C ILE A 386 16.05 -34.75 -8.44
N ALA A 387 14.83 -34.74 -7.91
CA ALA A 387 13.88 -35.85 -8.08
C ALA A 387 13.39 -35.99 -9.53
N LEU A 388 13.10 -34.87 -10.21
CA LEU A 388 12.60 -34.88 -11.60
C LEU A 388 13.73 -35.04 -12.63
N TYR A 389 14.88 -34.41 -12.40
CA TYR A 389 15.94 -34.26 -13.40
C TYR A 389 17.24 -35.01 -13.06
N ARG A 390 17.24 -35.78 -11.97
CA ARG A 390 18.40 -36.52 -11.43
C ARG A 390 19.49 -35.57 -10.89
N PHE A 391 20.69 -36.08 -10.61
CA PHE A 391 21.81 -35.26 -10.15
C PHE A 391 22.46 -34.49 -11.31
N PRO A 392 22.97 -33.27 -11.08
CA PRO A 392 23.70 -32.50 -12.10
C PRO A 392 24.88 -33.30 -12.65
N HIS A 393 24.88 -33.54 -13.97
CA HIS A 393 25.99 -34.19 -14.68
C HIS A 393 26.42 -33.37 -15.91
N PRO A 394 27.67 -33.49 -16.38
CA PRO A 394 28.09 -32.84 -17.63
C PRO A 394 27.14 -33.23 -18.78
N GLY A 395 26.69 -32.25 -19.58
CA GLY A 395 25.69 -32.47 -20.64
C GLY A 395 24.25 -32.63 -20.15
N TRP A 396 23.89 -31.99 -19.03
CA TRP A 396 22.56 -32.06 -18.42
C TRP A 396 21.47 -31.41 -19.29
N LYS A 397 20.88 -32.21 -20.19
CA LYS A 397 19.75 -31.80 -21.06
C LYS A 397 18.59 -32.78 -20.96
N PRO A 398 17.89 -32.86 -19.81
CA PRO A 398 16.75 -33.73 -19.71
C PRO A 398 15.59 -33.21 -20.55
N ALA A 399 14.88 -34.13 -21.21
CA ALA A 399 13.58 -33.83 -21.81
C ALA A 399 12.62 -33.27 -20.73
N MET A 400 11.72 -32.36 -21.13
CA MET A 400 10.73 -31.78 -20.23
C MET A 400 9.94 -32.89 -19.51
N LEU A 401 10.20 -33.06 -18.21
CA LEU A 401 9.58 -34.08 -17.38
C LEU A 401 8.82 -33.39 -16.24
N GLY A 402 7.80 -32.59 -16.58
CA GLY A 402 6.98 -31.88 -15.59
C GLY A 402 6.23 -30.66 -16.13
N LEU A 403 5.56 -29.95 -15.23
CA LEU A 403 4.85 -28.68 -15.50
C LEU A 403 5.80 -27.50 -15.77
N LEU A 404 7.03 -27.55 -15.24
CA LEU A 404 8.08 -26.55 -15.42
C LEU A 404 9.32 -27.22 -15.99
N SER A 405 9.93 -26.61 -17.00
CA SER A 405 11.21 -27.03 -17.57
C SER A 405 12.35 -26.92 -16.54
N LEU A 406 13.42 -27.71 -16.72
CA LEU A 406 14.60 -27.64 -15.86
C LEU A 406 15.13 -26.20 -15.74
N TRP A 407 15.14 -25.48 -16.86
CA TRP A 407 15.60 -24.11 -16.92
C TRP A 407 14.72 -23.15 -16.09
N GLU A 408 13.40 -23.30 -16.14
CA GLU A 408 12.48 -22.50 -15.31
C GLU A 408 12.66 -22.79 -13.82
N MET A 409 12.87 -24.07 -13.45
CA MET A 409 13.15 -24.47 -12.07
C MET A 409 14.46 -23.88 -11.56
N VAL A 410 15.54 -23.98 -12.34
CA VAL A 410 16.85 -23.42 -12.00
C VAL A 410 16.79 -21.88 -11.92
N ARG A 411 16.09 -21.22 -12.85
CA ARG A 411 15.88 -19.77 -12.83
C ARG A 411 15.12 -19.34 -11.57
N LEU A 412 14.09 -20.09 -11.19
CA LEU A 412 13.29 -19.82 -10.01
C LEU A 412 14.11 -20.03 -8.72
N VAL A 413 14.94 -21.08 -8.63
CA VAL A 413 15.91 -21.26 -7.54
C VAL A 413 16.85 -20.06 -7.45
N ASN A 414 17.44 -19.64 -8.57
CA ASN A 414 18.37 -18.50 -8.60
C ASN A 414 17.70 -17.19 -8.19
N MET A 415 16.45 -16.96 -8.59
CA MET A 415 15.66 -15.80 -8.14
C MET A 415 15.52 -15.80 -6.61
N PHE A 416 15.24 -16.95 -5.99
CA PHE A 416 15.21 -17.07 -4.52
C PHE A 416 16.58 -16.93 -3.87
N VAL A 417 17.66 -17.39 -4.50
CA VAL A 417 19.02 -17.14 -4.00
C VAL A 417 19.33 -15.64 -4.00
N VAL A 418 18.93 -14.89 -5.03
CA VAL A 418 19.08 -13.43 -5.07
C VAL A 418 18.33 -12.76 -3.93
N PHE A 419 17.11 -13.21 -3.58
CA PHE A 419 16.39 -12.70 -2.41
C PHE A 419 17.14 -12.89 -1.08
N ARG A 420 18.07 -13.85 -0.98
CA ARG A 420 18.90 -14.02 0.22
C ARG A 420 19.80 -12.82 0.49
N PHE A 421 20.16 -12.03 -0.52
CA PHE A 421 20.90 -10.78 -0.33
C PHE A 421 20.20 -9.82 0.64
N LEU A 422 18.86 -9.88 0.73
CA LEU A 422 18.08 -9.06 1.67
C LEU A 422 18.47 -9.29 3.14
N ARG A 423 19.09 -10.43 3.50
CA ARG A 423 19.65 -10.68 4.84
C ARG A 423 20.80 -9.73 5.20
N ILE A 424 21.50 -9.18 4.22
CA ILE A 424 22.64 -8.27 4.46
C ILE A 424 22.14 -6.87 4.84
N ILE A 425 20.99 -6.45 4.31
CA ILE A 425 20.41 -5.10 4.46
C ILE A 425 20.27 -4.67 5.93
N PRO A 426 19.73 -5.48 6.86
CA PRO A 426 19.60 -5.10 8.27
C PRO A 426 20.93 -4.87 9.01
N ASN A 427 22.06 -5.38 8.50
CA ASN A 427 23.37 -5.22 9.15
C ASN A 427 23.97 -3.83 8.91
N MET A 428 23.50 -3.09 7.90
CA MET A 428 23.95 -1.74 7.61
C MET A 428 23.00 -0.72 8.24
N LYS A 429 23.47 0.11 9.18
CA LYS A 429 22.63 1.05 9.96
C LYS A 429 21.68 1.90 9.09
N ILE A 430 22.21 2.49 8.01
CA ILE A 430 21.43 3.35 7.10
C ILE A 430 20.36 2.54 6.35
N MET A 431 20.72 1.37 5.82
CA MET A 431 19.80 0.53 5.06
C MET A 431 18.76 -0.14 5.95
N ALA A 432 19.11 -0.48 7.20
CA ALA A 432 18.19 -0.97 8.20
C ALA A 432 17.15 0.10 8.57
N LEU A 433 17.56 1.37 8.68
CA LEU A 433 16.63 2.49 8.88
C LEU A 433 15.65 2.57 7.70
N VAL A 434 16.14 2.58 6.46
CA VAL A 434 15.28 2.64 5.26
C VAL A 434 14.36 1.43 5.13
N ALA A 435 14.86 0.21 5.35
CA ALA A 435 14.04 -1.00 5.29
C ALA A 435 12.97 -1.01 6.40
N GLY A 436 13.34 -0.61 7.61
CA GLY A 436 12.40 -0.45 8.72
C GLY A 436 11.37 0.65 8.47
N THR A 437 11.73 1.76 7.83
CA THR A 437 10.77 2.80 7.44
C THR A 437 9.76 2.26 6.42
N LEU A 438 10.21 1.51 5.41
CA LEU A 438 9.35 0.91 4.40
C LEU A 438 8.39 -0.13 4.98
N VAL A 439 8.87 -1.03 5.86
CA VAL A 439 8.00 -2.06 6.47
C VAL A 439 6.91 -1.45 7.34
N ASP A 440 7.24 -0.44 8.15
CA ASP A 440 6.24 0.24 8.97
C ASP A 440 5.30 1.12 8.15
N LEU A 441 5.80 1.73 7.07
CA LEU A 441 5.00 2.44 6.10
C LEU A 441 3.93 1.51 5.51
N VAL A 442 4.26 0.27 5.12
CA VAL A 442 3.27 -0.69 4.60
C VAL A 442 2.13 -0.94 5.60
N LYS A 443 2.42 -1.05 6.90
CA LYS A 443 1.39 -1.23 7.94
C LYS A 443 0.48 0.01 8.04
N ASN A 444 1.08 1.20 8.01
CA ASN A 444 0.38 2.48 8.09
C ASN A 444 -0.45 2.77 6.81
N LEU A 445 0.00 2.27 5.67
CA LEU A 445 -0.64 2.44 4.37
C LEU A 445 -1.78 1.47 4.09
N ARG A 446 -2.06 0.48 4.96
CA ARG A 446 -3.11 -0.52 4.71
C ARG A 446 -4.46 0.09 4.35
N ALA A 447 -4.87 1.18 5.01
CA ALA A 447 -6.12 1.85 4.67
C ALA A 447 -6.06 2.66 3.36
N PHE A 448 -4.90 3.20 3.02
CA PHE A 448 -4.69 3.94 1.76
C PHE A 448 -4.64 2.99 0.56
N ALA A 449 -3.92 1.88 0.69
CA ALA A 449 -3.97 0.78 -0.27
C ALA A 449 -5.40 0.25 -0.42
N GLY A 450 -6.16 0.15 0.68
CA GLY A 450 -7.58 -0.20 0.64
C GLY A 450 -8.42 0.76 -0.22
N ILE A 451 -8.21 2.08 -0.11
CA ILE A 451 -8.91 3.06 -0.97
C ILE A 451 -8.48 2.91 -2.43
N LEU A 452 -7.18 2.67 -2.70
CA LEU A 452 -6.69 2.44 -4.06
C LEU A 452 -7.39 1.24 -4.70
N VAL A 453 -7.48 0.13 -3.98
CA VAL A 453 -8.17 -1.09 -4.45
C VAL A 453 -9.63 -0.81 -4.75
N VAL A 454 -10.31 0.01 -3.94
CA VAL A 454 -11.70 0.44 -4.19
C VAL A 454 -11.79 1.26 -5.50
N ALA A 455 -10.86 2.18 -5.73
CA ALA A 455 -10.82 2.99 -6.94
C ALA A 455 -10.57 2.13 -8.19
N TYR A 456 -9.52 1.30 -8.18
CA TYR A 456 -9.21 0.37 -9.28
C TYR A 456 -10.39 -0.55 -9.59
N TYR A 457 -11.00 -1.15 -8.56
CA TYR A 457 -12.14 -2.04 -8.77
C TYR A 457 -13.32 -1.31 -9.41
N THR A 458 -13.63 -0.09 -8.94
CA THR A 458 -14.76 0.70 -9.45
C THR A 458 -14.53 1.08 -10.92
N PHE A 459 -13.35 1.61 -11.24
CA PHE A 459 -13.00 1.98 -12.61
C PHE A 459 -12.89 0.75 -13.52
N ALA A 460 -12.32 -0.37 -13.06
CA ALA A 460 -12.21 -1.58 -13.87
C ALA A 460 -13.58 -2.14 -14.27
N ILE A 461 -14.55 -2.19 -13.34
CA ILE A 461 -15.90 -2.67 -13.66
C ILE A 461 -16.63 -1.70 -14.60
N ILE A 462 -16.46 -0.38 -14.41
CA ILE A 462 -17.01 0.62 -15.33
C ILE A 462 -16.36 0.46 -16.72
N GLY A 463 -15.05 0.29 -16.79
CA GLY A 463 -14.29 0.10 -18.02
C GLY A 463 -14.72 -1.16 -18.80
N ILE A 464 -14.89 -2.29 -18.12
CA ILE A 464 -15.44 -3.51 -18.73
C ILE A 464 -16.88 -3.27 -19.22
N GLY A 465 -17.70 -2.52 -18.47
CA GLY A 465 -19.05 -2.18 -18.92
C GLY A 465 -19.09 -1.32 -20.19
N LEU A 466 -18.08 -0.47 -20.41
CA LEU A 466 -18.04 0.50 -21.51
C LEU A 466 -17.23 0.04 -22.73
N PHE A 467 -16.14 -0.71 -22.52
CA PHE A 467 -15.10 -0.96 -23.54
C PHE A 467 -14.83 -2.45 -23.79
N LYS A 468 -15.65 -3.35 -23.25
CA LYS A 468 -15.51 -4.78 -23.50
C LYS A 468 -15.63 -5.08 -25.00
N ASP A 469 -14.73 -5.91 -25.51
CA ASP A 469 -14.63 -6.34 -26.92
C ASP A 469 -14.40 -5.18 -27.91
N ALA A 470 -14.01 -3.98 -27.43
CA ALA A 470 -13.77 -2.81 -28.28
C ALA A 470 -12.44 -2.91 -29.06
N VAL A 471 -11.42 -3.54 -28.47
CA VAL A 471 -10.08 -3.69 -29.06
C VAL A 471 -9.89 -5.14 -29.47
N ILE A 472 -10.05 -5.42 -30.76
CA ILE A 472 -9.95 -6.79 -31.31
C ILE A 472 -8.58 -6.98 -31.94
N ALA A 473 -7.78 -7.87 -31.37
CA ALA A 473 -6.49 -8.24 -31.95
C ALA A 473 -6.68 -8.92 -33.32
N PRO A 474 -5.79 -8.67 -34.31
CA PRO A 474 -5.93 -9.19 -35.67
C PRO A 474 -5.96 -10.73 -35.75
N GLY A 475 -5.44 -11.45 -34.75
CA GLY A 475 -5.48 -12.91 -34.69
C GLY A 475 -6.86 -13.52 -34.40
N ASN A 476 -7.84 -12.74 -33.91
CA ASN A 476 -9.18 -13.26 -33.56
C ASN A 476 -10.18 -13.24 -34.72
N LYS A 477 -9.81 -12.66 -35.87
CA LYS A 477 -10.56 -12.83 -37.10
C LYS A 477 -9.88 -13.92 -37.91
N SER A 478 -10.64 -14.94 -38.30
CA SER A 478 -10.40 -15.77 -39.47
C SER A 478 -10.48 -14.90 -40.73
N VAL A 479 -9.58 -13.92 -40.87
CA VAL A 479 -9.29 -13.26 -42.13
C VAL A 479 -8.47 -14.27 -42.94
N PRO A 480 -8.78 -14.52 -44.22
CA PRO A 480 -8.01 -15.43 -45.03
C PRO A 480 -6.53 -15.05 -44.97
N LEU A 481 -5.71 -16.03 -44.65
CA LEU A 481 -4.27 -15.98 -44.45
C LEU A 481 -3.56 -15.78 -45.80
N ASN A 482 -3.90 -14.70 -46.50
CA ASN A 482 -3.30 -14.25 -47.76
C ASN A 482 -2.72 -12.84 -47.64
N VAL A 483 -2.47 -12.37 -46.43
CA VAL A 483 -1.65 -11.19 -46.20
C VAL A 483 -0.42 -11.67 -45.45
N SER A 484 0.64 -11.89 -46.22
CA SER A 484 2.00 -11.96 -45.71
C SER A 484 2.23 -10.86 -44.67
N SER A 485 2.94 -11.21 -43.60
CA SER A 485 3.34 -10.39 -42.47
C SER A 485 4.29 -9.24 -42.84
N GLU A 486 4.03 -8.52 -43.94
CA GLU A 486 4.92 -7.49 -44.47
C GLU A 486 4.28 -6.13 -44.71
N ASN A 487 2.96 -5.95 -44.52
CA ASN A 487 2.34 -4.63 -44.70
C ASN A 487 1.23 -4.35 -43.68
N ILE A 488 1.57 -4.26 -42.39
CA ILE A 488 0.79 -3.39 -41.50
C ILE A 488 1.17 -1.96 -41.89
N THR A 489 0.48 -1.40 -42.87
CA THR A 489 0.54 0.02 -43.26
C THR A 489 -0.09 0.91 -42.18
N GLY A 490 0.25 0.67 -40.91
CA GLY A 490 -0.10 1.54 -39.79
C GLY A 490 0.88 2.71 -39.76
N GLN A 491 0.39 3.91 -39.44
CA GLN A 491 1.27 5.03 -39.15
C GLN A 491 2.15 4.69 -37.95
N CYS A 492 3.44 5.05 -38.01
CA CYS A 492 4.34 4.83 -36.88
C CYS A 492 3.86 5.62 -35.64
N GLY A 493 3.92 5.01 -34.45
CA GLY A 493 3.47 5.58 -33.18
C GLY A 493 2.03 5.22 -32.78
N THR A 494 1.33 4.41 -33.59
CA THR A 494 -0.06 4.00 -33.32
C THR A 494 -0.16 2.77 -32.40
N PHE A 495 -1.31 2.61 -31.76
CA PHE A 495 -1.61 1.50 -30.84
C PHE A 495 -1.35 0.12 -31.46
N GLU A 496 -1.67 -0.02 -32.75
CA GLU A 496 -1.54 -1.26 -33.52
C GLU A 496 -0.07 -1.60 -33.80
N GLN A 497 0.76 -0.59 -34.11
CA GLN A 497 2.18 -0.78 -34.39
C GLN A 497 2.97 -1.12 -33.12
N LEU A 498 2.60 -0.52 -31.98
CA LEU A 498 3.25 -0.75 -30.69
C LEU A 498 2.85 -2.09 -30.03
N ASN A 499 1.95 -2.85 -30.66
CA ASN A 499 1.43 -4.12 -30.15
C ASN A 499 0.78 -4.01 -28.75
N TYR A 500 0.07 -2.91 -28.48
CA TYR A 500 -0.64 -2.71 -27.21
C TYR A 500 -1.94 -3.52 -27.07
N TRP A 501 -2.17 -4.50 -27.95
CA TRP A 501 -3.33 -5.40 -27.94
C TRP A 501 -3.67 -6.04 -26.59
N PRO A 502 -2.71 -6.45 -25.73
CA PRO A 502 -3.03 -7.01 -24.41
C PRO A 502 -3.69 -6.00 -23.44
N ASN A 503 -3.55 -4.70 -23.71
CA ASN A 503 -4.09 -3.64 -22.86
C ASN A 503 -5.53 -3.31 -23.28
N ASN A 504 -6.44 -4.19 -22.89
CA ASN A 504 -7.86 -4.09 -23.18
C ASN A 504 -8.72 -4.17 -21.88
N PHE A 505 -10.04 -4.07 -22.04
CA PHE A 505 -11.03 -4.15 -20.95
C PHE A 505 -11.92 -5.40 -21.07
N ASP A 506 -11.41 -6.47 -21.68
CA ASP A 506 -12.18 -7.69 -21.89
C ASP A 506 -12.30 -8.51 -20.59
N ASP A 507 -11.19 -8.59 -19.86
CA ASP A 507 -11.08 -9.28 -18.58
C ASP A 507 -10.72 -8.33 -17.43
N PHE A 508 -11.07 -8.73 -16.20
CA PHE A 508 -10.74 -7.95 -15.01
C PHE A 508 -9.23 -7.79 -14.80
N ALA A 509 -8.42 -8.79 -15.13
CA ALA A 509 -6.97 -8.71 -15.01
C ALA A 509 -6.37 -7.73 -16.04
N ALA A 510 -6.80 -7.79 -17.30
CA ALA A 510 -6.37 -6.87 -18.34
C ALA A 510 -6.78 -5.42 -18.05
N ALA A 511 -8.00 -5.22 -17.51
CA ALA A 511 -8.47 -3.91 -17.07
C ALA A 511 -7.59 -3.32 -15.95
N LEU A 512 -7.12 -4.14 -15.00
CA LEU A 512 -6.21 -3.66 -13.95
C LEU A 512 -4.85 -3.23 -14.50
N VAL A 513 -4.28 -3.98 -15.44
CA VAL A 513 -3.01 -3.63 -16.09
C VAL A 513 -3.17 -2.36 -16.94
N THR A 514 -4.24 -2.26 -17.72
CA THR A 514 -4.52 -1.07 -18.53
C THR A 514 -4.71 0.18 -17.66
N LEU A 515 -5.42 0.07 -16.52
CA LEU A 515 -5.55 1.18 -15.57
C LEU A 515 -4.22 1.55 -14.90
N TRP A 516 -3.36 0.56 -14.64
CA TRP A 516 -2.02 0.78 -14.11
C TRP A 516 -1.15 1.56 -15.12
N ASP A 517 -1.15 1.15 -16.38
CA ASP A 517 -0.37 1.81 -17.44
C ASP A 517 -0.81 3.28 -17.59
N VAL A 518 -2.12 3.55 -17.55
CA VAL A 518 -2.64 4.93 -17.57
C VAL A 518 -2.32 5.71 -16.28
N MET A 519 -2.27 5.06 -15.11
CA MET A 519 -1.91 5.70 -13.85
C MET A 519 -0.47 6.24 -13.86
N VAL A 520 0.46 5.55 -14.53
CA VAL A 520 1.86 5.98 -14.68
C VAL A 520 1.99 7.18 -15.64
N VAL A 521 0.95 7.46 -16.44
CA VAL A 521 0.83 8.62 -17.35
C VAL A 521 1.76 8.60 -18.57
N ASN A 522 2.67 7.63 -18.67
CA ASN A 522 3.52 7.49 -19.86
C ASN A 522 2.74 6.93 -21.06
N ASN A 523 2.93 7.49 -22.25
CA ASN A 523 2.27 7.08 -23.50
C ASN A 523 0.72 7.00 -23.44
N TRP A 524 0.09 7.61 -22.42
CA TRP A 524 -1.35 7.51 -22.22
C TRP A 524 -2.17 8.15 -23.36
N GLN A 525 -1.55 9.04 -24.15
CA GLN A 525 -2.12 9.61 -25.38
C GLN A 525 -2.51 8.55 -26.42
N VAL A 526 -1.75 7.46 -26.51
CA VAL A 526 -2.04 6.36 -27.45
C VAL A 526 -3.33 5.65 -27.05
N PHE A 527 -3.59 5.51 -25.75
CA PHE A 527 -4.83 4.94 -25.24
C PHE A 527 -6.02 5.89 -25.46
N LEU A 528 -5.86 7.19 -25.20
CA LEU A 528 -6.89 8.19 -25.47
C LEU A 528 -7.33 8.17 -26.94
N GLU A 529 -6.37 8.12 -27.86
CA GLU A 529 -6.65 8.12 -29.29
C GLU A 529 -7.27 6.79 -29.74
N ALA A 530 -6.70 5.65 -29.33
CA ALA A 530 -7.21 4.33 -29.68
C ALA A 530 -8.65 4.11 -29.21
N PHE A 531 -8.95 4.34 -27.93
CA PHE A 531 -10.30 4.14 -27.41
C PHE A 531 -11.30 5.18 -27.95
N SER A 532 -10.84 6.40 -28.25
CA SER A 532 -11.66 7.40 -28.94
C SER A 532 -12.03 6.97 -30.36
N ARG A 533 -11.13 6.27 -31.06
CA ARG A 533 -11.36 5.76 -32.41
C ARG A 533 -12.23 4.51 -32.43
N TYR A 534 -12.02 3.59 -31.49
CA TYR A 534 -12.74 2.31 -31.44
C TYR A 534 -14.14 2.40 -30.84
N THR A 535 -14.41 3.37 -29.96
CA THR A 535 -15.71 3.49 -29.29
C THR A 535 -16.40 4.81 -29.56
N SER A 536 -15.93 5.89 -28.93
CA SER A 536 -16.55 7.21 -28.99
C SER A 536 -15.57 8.28 -28.51
N PRO A 537 -15.64 9.52 -29.03
CA PRO A 537 -14.90 10.66 -28.48
C PRO A 537 -15.13 10.90 -26.97
N TRP A 538 -16.29 10.51 -26.44
CA TRP A 538 -16.62 10.65 -25.02
C TRP A 538 -15.82 9.72 -24.10
N SER A 539 -15.15 8.70 -24.66
CA SER A 539 -14.24 7.82 -23.91
C SER A 539 -13.07 8.59 -23.29
N LYS A 540 -12.66 9.73 -23.89
CA LYS A 540 -11.62 10.61 -23.33
C LYS A 540 -11.98 11.06 -21.90
N LEU A 541 -13.26 11.32 -21.61
CA LEU A 541 -13.70 11.72 -20.26
C LEU A 541 -13.44 10.64 -19.21
N TYR A 542 -13.57 9.36 -19.56
CA TYR A 542 -13.30 8.25 -18.65
C TYR A 542 -11.81 8.22 -18.26
N PHE A 543 -10.90 8.33 -19.23
CA PHE A 543 -9.46 8.33 -18.98
C PHE A 543 -9.00 9.60 -18.24
N VAL A 544 -9.57 10.77 -18.55
CA VAL A 544 -9.29 12.01 -17.82
C VAL A 544 -9.78 11.91 -16.37
N ALA A 545 -10.97 11.35 -16.13
CA ALA A 545 -11.47 11.12 -14.79
C ALA A 545 -10.58 10.15 -14.00
N TRP A 546 -10.11 9.07 -14.64
CA TRP A 546 -9.15 8.15 -14.02
C TRP A 546 -7.82 8.82 -13.70
N TRP A 547 -7.27 9.61 -14.63
CA TRP A 547 -6.03 10.36 -14.41
C TRP A 547 -6.13 11.33 -13.21
N LEU A 548 -7.26 12.06 -13.10
CA LEU A 548 -7.50 12.95 -11.96
C LEU A 548 -7.57 12.18 -10.63
N VAL A 549 -8.29 11.07 -10.58
CA VAL A 549 -8.46 10.28 -9.35
C VAL A 549 -7.17 9.55 -8.96
N SER A 550 -6.48 8.95 -9.93
CA SER A 550 -5.31 8.09 -9.69
C SER A 550 -4.02 8.91 -9.62
N SER A 551 -3.56 9.46 -10.74
CA SER A 551 -2.29 10.17 -10.82
C SER A 551 -2.31 11.45 -9.99
N VAL A 552 -3.35 12.27 -10.12
CA VAL A 552 -3.34 13.60 -9.49
C VAL A 552 -3.71 13.56 -8.01
N ILE A 553 -4.76 12.84 -7.60
CA ILE A 553 -5.16 12.77 -6.20
C ILE A 553 -4.37 11.69 -5.45
N TRP A 554 -4.35 10.46 -5.97
CA TRP A 554 -3.83 9.32 -5.21
C TRP A 554 -2.30 9.30 -5.11
N ILE A 555 -1.54 9.52 -6.20
CA ILE A 555 -0.06 9.56 -6.11
C ILE A 555 0.39 10.70 -5.20
N ASN A 556 -0.20 11.89 -5.31
CA ASN A 556 0.14 13.02 -4.45
C ASN A 556 -0.18 12.75 -2.97
N LEU A 557 -1.32 12.11 -2.69
CA LEU A 557 -1.67 11.65 -1.34
C LEU A 557 -0.68 10.61 -0.80
N PHE A 558 -0.24 9.68 -1.66
CA PHE A 558 0.75 8.66 -1.33
C PHE A 558 2.12 9.26 -1.03
N VAL A 559 2.59 10.20 -1.84
CA VAL A 559 3.84 10.94 -1.61
C VAL A 559 3.77 11.71 -0.30
N ALA A 560 2.66 12.41 -0.03
CA ALA A 560 2.45 13.13 1.21
C ALA A 560 2.58 12.24 2.46
N LEU A 561 2.00 11.04 2.40
CA LEU A 561 2.10 10.04 3.48
C LEU A 561 3.51 9.51 3.68
N ILE A 562 4.21 9.20 2.59
CA ILE A 562 5.59 8.72 2.67
C ILE A 562 6.47 9.79 3.30
N LEU A 563 6.32 11.04 2.86
CA LEU A 563 7.09 12.16 3.36
C LEU A 563 6.89 12.33 4.87
N GLU A 564 5.65 12.32 5.36
CA GLU A 564 5.36 12.46 6.80
C GLU A 564 5.93 11.29 7.62
N ASN A 565 5.72 10.04 7.16
CA ASN A 565 6.26 8.86 7.86
C ASN A 565 7.81 8.87 7.87
N PHE A 566 8.43 9.31 6.78
CA PHE A 566 9.88 9.37 6.64
C PHE A 566 10.49 10.48 7.49
N ILE A 567 9.95 11.70 7.44
CA ILE A 567 10.42 12.84 8.25
C ILE A 567 10.37 12.48 9.74
N HIS A 568 9.24 11.95 10.20
CA HIS A 568 9.10 11.57 11.61
C HIS A 568 10.12 10.50 12.04
N LYS A 569 10.35 9.48 11.21
CA LYS A 569 11.38 8.47 11.51
C LYS A 569 12.79 9.02 11.45
N TRP A 570 13.07 9.88 10.48
CA TRP A 570 14.38 10.48 10.29
C TRP A 570 14.75 11.34 11.50
N ASP A 571 13.85 12.24 11.93
CA ASP A 571 14.08 13.11 13.09
C ASP A 571 14.29 12.30 14.37
N ARG A 572 13.50 11.22 14.56
CA ARG A 572 13.67 10.32 15.71
C ARG A 572 14.99 9.55 15.66
N SER A 573 15.41 9.08 14.48
CA SER A 573 16.71 8.41 14.32
C SER A 573 17.88 9.35 14.60
N GLN A 574 17.79 10.62 14.17
CA GLN A 574 18.81 11.63 14.48
C GLN A 574 18.84 11.94 15.98
N ARG A 575 17.68 12.07 16.64
CA ARG A 575 17.58 12.24 18.10
C ARG A 575 18.14 11.02 18.86
N GLN A 576 17.89 9.80 18.39
CA GLN A 576 18.43 8.57 19.00
C GLN A 576 19.94 8.39 18.78
N ASN A 577 20.55 8.98 17.76
CA ASN A 577 22.01 8.96 17.63
C ASN A 577 22.72 9.72 18.78
N LEU A 578 22.01 10.57 19.55
CA LEU A 578 22.51 11.18 20.79
C LEU A 578 22.28 10.32 22.06
N CYS A 579 21.49 9.24 21.97
CA CYS A 579 21.19 8.35 23.10
C CYS A 579 21.26 6.88 22.65
N GLU A 580 22.37 6.22 22.97
CA GLU A 580 22.58 4.80 22.67
C GLU A 580 21.50 3.91 23.31
N ALA A 581 20.56 3.42 22.49
CA ALA A 581 19.97 2.09 22.62
C ALA A 581 19.16 1.76 21.37
N GLN A 582 19.60 0.71 20.67
CA GLN A 582 19.00 0.20 19.45
C GLN A 582 17.85 -0.75 19.82
N ILE A 583 16.62 -0.24 19.78
CA ILE A 583 15.41 -1.05 19.96
C ILE A 583 14.49 -0.77 18.77
N GLU A 584 14.10 -1.83 18.08
CA GLU A 584 13.22 -1.82 16.91
C GLU A 584 11.77 -1.62 17.38
N TYR A 585 11.31 -0.36 17.38
CA TYR A 585 9.99 0.03 17.85
C TYR A 585 8.93 -0.06 16.73
N GLN A 586 7.75 -0.59 17.05
CA GLN A 586 6.59 -0.56 16.15
C GLN A 586 5.92 0.82 16.21
N MET A 587 6.07 1.64 15.18
CA MET A 587 5.41 2.95 15.15
C MET A 587 3.91 2.83 14.86
N THR A 588 3.09 3.43 15.71
CA THR A 588 1.68 3.71 15.40
C THR A 588 1.49 5.12 14.90
N VAL A 589 0.47 5.35 14.06
CA VAL A 589 0.12 6.69 13.53
C VAL A 589 -0.09 7.73 14.62
N GLN A 590 -0.49 7.32 15.83
CA GLN A 590 -0.66 8.22 16.97
C GLN A 590 0.67 8.75 17.52
N GLN A 591 1.73 7.93 17.49
CA GLN A 591 3.06 8.35 17.94
C GLN A 591 3.71 9.34 16.96
N MET A 592 3.33 9.34 15.68
CA MET A 592 3.88 10.28 14.67
C MET A 592 3.58 11.75 14.95
N PHE A 593 2.44 12.02 15.57
CA PHE A 593 1.99 13.39 15.82
C PHE A 593 2.13 13.79 17.28
N ARG A 594 2.75 12.98 18.13
CA ARG A 594 2.69 13.16 19.59
C ARG A 594 3.14 14.54 20.06
N ASP A 595 4.19 15.08 19.45
CA ASP A 595 4.75 16.40 19.79
C ASP A 595 3.80 17.57 19.36
N ASP A 596 2.92 17.34 18.38
CA ASP A 596 1.96 18.32 17.84
C ASP A 596 0.54 18.19 18.46
N LEU A 597 0.31 17.24 19.37
CA LEU A 597 -1.02 16.98 19.95
C LEU A 597 -1.23 17.76 21.25
N GLU A 598 -2.34 18.49 21.33
CA GLU A 598 -2.74 19.15 22.57
C GLU A 598 -3.40 18.14 23.51
N GLU A 599 -2.95 18.05 24.76
CA GLU A 599 -3.65 17.23 25.74
C GLU A 599 -4.99 17.87 26.14
N PRO A 600 -6.12 17.13 26.08
CA PRO A 600 -7.42 17.67 26.46
C PRO A 600 -7.42 18.00 27.95
N LYS A 601 -7.91 19.19 28.29
CA LYS A 601 -8.02 19.63 29.69
C LYS A 601 -9.05 18.79 30.44
N GLU A 602 -8.82 18.60 31.74
CA GLU A 602 -9.73 17.83 32.60
C GLU A 602 -11.16 18.41 32.60
N GLU A 603 -11.29 19.74 32.59
CA GLU A 603 -12.56 20.46 32.51
C GLU A 603 -13.34 20.12 31.22
N GLU A 604 -12.65 20.07 30.06
CA GLU A 604 -13.27 19.74 28.77
C GLU A 604 -13.78 18.28 28.75
N LEU A 605 -13.03 17.37 29.39
CA LEU A 605 -13.44 15.97 29.52
C LEU A 605 -14.70 15.84 30.40
N LEU A 606 -14.72 16.52 31.54
CA LEU A 606 -15.85 16.52 32.47
C LEU A 606 -17.10 17.15 31.86
N GLU A 607 -16.95 18.27 31.17
CA GLU A 607 -18.05 18.93 30.47
C GLU A 607 -18.66 18.00 29.40
N ARG A 608 -17.83 17.35 28.58
CA ARG A 608 -18.33 16.39 27.58
C ARG A 608 -18.97 15.15 28.18
N LEU A 609 -18.49 14.67 29.33
CA LEU A 609 -19.11 13.54 30.04
C LEU A 609 -20.48 13.90 30.59
N ARG A 610 -20.63 15.08 31.20
CA ARG A 610 -21.91 15.57 31.74
C ARG A 610 -22.98 15.74 30.66
N HIS A 611 -22.57 16.10 29.44
CA HIS A 611 -23.46 16.24 28.30
C HIS A 611 -23.65 14.93 27.49
N HIS A 612 -23.09 13.81 27.95
CA HIS A 612 -23.17 12.55 27.20
C HIS A 612 -24.55 11.89 27.41
N PRO A 613 -25.32 11.62 26.34
CA PRO A 613 -26.73 11.21 26.46
C PRO A 613 -26.92 9.85 27.14
N HIS A 614 -25.89 9.01 27.13
CA HIS A 614 -25.93 7.64 27.66
C HIS A 614 -25.21 7.46 28.99
N LEU A 615 -24.62 8.53 29.54
CA LEU A 615 -23.92 8.48 30.82
C LEU A 615 -24.77 9.19 31.88
N HIS A 616 -25.70 8.46 32.48
CA HIS A 616 -26.44 8.93 33.65
C HIS A 616 -25.62 8.65 34.90
N LEU A 617 -24.69 9.56 35.21
CA LEU A 617 -24.10 9.58 36.55
C LEU A 617 -25.21 10.05 37.51
N SER A 618 -25.56 9.23 38.49
CA SER A 618 -26.44 9.66 39.57
C SER A 618 -25.74 10.81 40.29
N GLN A 619 -26.38 11.98 40.29
CA GLN A 619 -25.95 13.14 41.07
C GLN A 619 -25.85 12.80 42.56
#